data_AF-A0A955ITQ4-F1
#
_entry.id   AF-A0A955ITQ4-F1
#
_cell.length_a   1.000
_cell.length_b   1.000
_cell.length_c   1.000
_cell.angle_alpha   90.00
_cell.angle_beta   90.00
_cell.angle_gamma   90.00
#
_symmetry.space_group_name_H-M   'P 1'
#
loop_
_entity.id
_entity.type
_entity.pdbx_description
1 polymer ?
#
loop_
_entity_poly.entity_id
_entity_poly.type
_entity_poly.pdbx_seq_one_letter_code
_entity_poly.pdbx_strand_id
1 'polypeptide(L)'
;AHVTGEDVAKRLMDYGFHAPTISFPVAGTLMIEPTESESRAELDRYCDALIAIRDEIRAIERGEASRDDNPLVHAPHTIEMVATDDWSHAYPRSQAAFPLPWLRDHKFWPPVARIDNPYGDRNLICTCPTVEELA
;
A
#
# COMPACT_ATOMS: atom_id res chain seq x y z
N ALA A 1 14.97 5.70 -1.62
CA ALA A 1 14.10 5.37 -2.76
C ALA A 1 13.74 6.56 -3.65
N HIS A 2 13.54 6.28 -4.94
CA HIS A 2 12.60 7.01 -5.80
C HIS A 2 11.23 6.35 -5.60
N VAL A 3 10.20 7.09 -5.25
CA VAL A 3 8.85 6.53 -5.09
C VAL A 3 8.29 6.19 -6.47
N THR A 4 7.75 4.99 -6.62
CA THR A 4 7.17 4.48 -7.87
C THR A 4 5.65 4.48 -7.82
N GLY A 5 5.00 4.30 -8.99
CA GLY A 5 3.54 4.09 -9.04
C GLY A 5 3.10 2.82 -8.30
N GLU A 6 3.97 1.81 -8.21
CA GLU A 6 3.68 0.58 -7.44
C GLU A 6 3.67 0.85 -5.93
N ASP A 7 4.58 1.69 -5.42
CA ASP A 7 4.59 2.09 -4.01
C ASP A 7 3.27 2.78 -3.63
N VAL A 8 2.81 3.72 -4.46
CA VAL A 8 1.51 4.39 -4.27
C VAL A 8 0.36 3.38 -4.32
N ALA A 9 0.39 2.45 -5.27
CA ALA A 9 -0.64 1.43 -5.40
C ALA A 9 -0.73 0.49 -4.20
N LYS A 10 0.41 0.04 -3.66
CA LYS A 10 0.42 -0.77 -2.44
C LYS A 10 0.01 0.06 -1.23
N ARG A 11 0.45 1.32 -1.15
CA ARG A 11 0.10 2.22 -0.05
C ARG A 11 -1.40 2.51 0.01
N LEU A 12 -2.10 2.63 -1.12
CA LEU A 12 -3.56 2.76 -1.16
C LEU A 12 -4.30 1.63 -0.44
N MET A 13 -3.74 0.41 -0.38
CA MET A 13 -4.33 -0.70 0.37
C MET A 13 -4.40 -0.41 1.86
N ASP A 14 -3.40 0.29 2.42
CA ASP A 14 -3.41 0.71 3.82
C ASP A 14 -4.48 1.77 4.11
N TYR A 15 -4.88 2.52 3.07
CA TYR A 15 -5.99 3.47 3.08
C TYR A 15 -7.35 2.81 2.74
N GLY A 16 -7.40 1.48 2.60
CA GLY A 16 -8.62 0.73 2.33
C GLY A 16 -9.07 0.75 0.86
N PHE A 17 -8.19 1.17 -0.06
CA PHE A 17 -8.50 1.28 -1.48
C PHE A 17 -7.76 0.27 -2.34
N HIS A 18 -8.45 -0.23 -3.36
CA HIS A 18 -7.77 -0.87 -4.48
C HIS A 18 -7.08 0.21 -5.33
N ALA A 19 -5.90 -0.12 -5.87
CA ALA A 19 -5.18 0.78 -6.77
C ALA A 19 -5.95 1.00 -8.08
N PRO A 20 -5.79 2.16 -8.74
CA PRO A 20 -6.37 2.37 -10.06
C PRO A 20 -5.57 1.60 -11.12
N THR A 21 -5.81 1.83 -12.41
CA THR A 21 -4.94 1.28 -13.45
C THR A 21 -3.53 1.85 -13.32
N ILE A 22 -2.52 0.97 -13.29
CA ILE A 22 -1.10 1.33 -13.10
C ILE A 22 -0.34 1.14 -14.41
N SER A 23 0.50 2.12 -14.77
CA SER A 23 1.45 2.05 -15.88
C SER A 23 0.84 1.83 -17.27
N PHE A 24 -0.44 2.13 -17.43
CA PHE A 24 -1.14 2.13 -18.71
C PHE A 24 -2.15 3.29 -18.77
N PRO A 25 -2.26 4.02 -19.89
CA PRO A 25 -1.52 3.85 -21.15
C PRO A 25 -0.08 4.40 -21.12
N VAL A 26 0.32 5.07 -20.04
CA VAL A 26 1.67 5.64 -19.88
C VAL A 26 2.38 4.97 -18.71
N ALA A 27 3.57 4.43 -18.94
CA ALA A 27 4.37 3.79 -17.91
C ALA A 27 4.67 4.74 -16.73
N GLY A 28 4.54 4.24 -15.50
CA GLY A 28 4.78 5.02 -14.28
C GLY A 28 3.64 5.97 -13.89
N THR A 29 2.51 5.95 -14.60
CA THR A 29 1.33 6.76 -14.26
C THR A 29 0.21 5.94 -13.63
N LEU A 30 -0.76 6.64 -13.03
CA LEU A 30 -2.00 6.07 -12.52
C LEU A 30 -3.17 6.66 -13.33
N MET A 31 -4.06 5.82 -13.85
CA MET A 31 -5.27 6.24 -14.58
C MET A 31 -6.51 5.87 -13.77
N ILE A 32 -7.28 6.88 -13.36
CA ILE A 32 -8.41 6.76 -12.43
C ILE A 32 -9.73 7.00 -13.17
N GLU A 33 -10.68 6.08 -13.00
CA GLU A 33 -12.06 6.17 -13.49
C GLU A 33 -13.01 5.90 -12.32
N PRO A 34 -13.72 6.91 -11.78
CA PRO A 34 -14.60 6.72 -10.62
C PRO A 34 -15.94 6.07 -10.94
N THR A 35 -16.39 6.12 -12.20
CA THR A 35 -17.77 5.81 -12.63
C THR A 35 -18.84 6.71 -11.98
N GLU A 36 -20.06 6.64 -12.50
CA GLU A 36 -21.22 7.37 -12.00
C GLU A 36 -21.86 6.76 -10.75
N SER A 37 -21.46 5.53 -10.39
CA SER A 37 -22.07 4.78 -9.28
C SER A 37 -21.48 5.14 -7.91
N GLU A 38 -20.29 5.75 -7.89
CA GLU A 38 -19.62 6.10 -6.65
C GLU A 38 -20.14 7.42 -6.08
N SER A 39 -20.41 7.40 -4.77
CA SER A 39 -20.89 8.60 -4.08
C SER A 39 -19.79 9.65 -3.98
N ARG A 40 -20.16 10.94 -3.97
CA ARG A 40 -19.19 12.03 -3.76
C ARG A 40 -18.32 11.82 -2.51
N ALA A 41 -18.90 11.31 -1.43
CA ALA A 41 -18.15 11.06 -0.19
C ALA A 41 -17.05 9.99 -0.39
N GLU A 42 -17.27 8.99 -1.25
CA GLU A 42 -16.24 7.99 -1.58
C GLU A 42 -15.14 8.60 -2.45
N LEU A 43 -15.51 9.44 -3.42
CA LEU A 43 -14.55 10.18 -4.24
C LEU A 43 -13.67 11.10 -3.38
N ASP A 44 -14.27 11.81 -2.43
CA ASP A 44 -13.56 12.67 -1.49
C ASP A 44 -12.58 11.85 -0.63
N ARG A 45 -12.99 10.68 -0.11
CA ARG A 45 -12.08 9.76 0.62
C ARG A 45 -10.90 9.28 -0.23
N TYR A 46 -11.14 8.95 -1.49
CA TYR A 46 -10.08 8.50 -2.40
C TYR A 46 -9.10 9.65 -2.71
N CYS A 47 -9.61 10.86 -2.96
CA CYS A 47 -8.79 12.06 -3.13
C CYS A 47 -7.97 12.38 -1.87
N ASP A 48 -8.58 12.31 -0.68
CA ASP A 48 -7.90 12.53 0.60
C ASP A 48 -6.78 11.51 0.84
N ALA A 49 -7.00 10.24 0.48
CA ALA A 49 -5.96 9.21 0.53
C ALA A 49 -4.78 9.54 -0.39
N LEU A 50 -5.04 9.98 -1.63
CA LEU A 50 -3.99 10.40 -2.56
C LEU A 50 -3.25 11.66 -2.09
N ILE A 51 -3.94 12.62 -1.48
CA ILE A 51 -3.33 13.83 -0.91
C ILE A 51 -2.41 13.45 0.26
N ALA A 52 -2.88 12.60 1.18
CA ALA A 52 -2.08 12.12 2.29
C ALA A 52 -0.84 11.34 1.82
N ILE A 53 -0.99 10.47 0.81
CA ILE A 53 0.15 9.80 0.17
C ILE A 53 1.11 10.83 -0.45
N ARG A 54 0.61 11.89 -1.10
CA ARG A 54 1.48 12.94 -1.65
C ARG A 54 2.27 13.66 -0.56
N ASP A 55 1.68 13.86 0.62
CA ASP A 55 2.38 14.42 1.77
C ASP A 55 3.44 13.47 2.34
N GLU A 56 3.18 12.15 2.38
CA GLU A 56 4.19 11.14 2.70
C GLU A 56 5.38 11.20 1.73
N ILE A 57 5.12 11.34 0.42
CA ILE A 57 6.18 11.50 -0.59
C ILE A 57 6.95 12.81 -0.35
N ARG A 58 6.24 13.90 -0.04
CA ARG A 58 6.84 15.21 0.21
C ARG A 58 7.76 15.19 1.45
N ALA A 59 7.39 14.46 2.49
CA ALA A 59 8.24 14.26 3.67
C ALA A 59 9.57 13.56 3.29
N ILE A 60 9.53 12.58 2.39
CA ILE A 60 10.74 11.93 1.85
C ILE A 60 11.57 12.91 1.02
N GLU A 61 10.92 13.69 0.13
CA GLU A 61 11.58 14.71 -0.70
C GLU A 61 12.30 15.78 0.14
N ARG A 62 11.74 16.13 1.32
CA ARG A 62 12.32 17.09 2.27
C ARG A 62 13.35 16.50 3.23
N GLY A 63 13.53 15.18 3.23
CA GLY A 63 14.40 14.47 4.17
C GLY A 63 13.84 14.36 5.60
N GLU A 64 12.53 14.61 5.77
CA GLU A 64 11.81 14.44 7.04
C GLU A 64 11.49 12.97 7.33
N ALA A 65 11.40 12.15 6.27
CA ALA A 65 11.21 10.70 6.36
C ALA A 65 12.36 9.96 5.67
N SER A 66 12.70 8.77 6.18
CA SER A 66 13.72 7.93 5.57
C SER A 66 13.34 7.55 4.15
N ARG A 67 14.34 7.60 3.26
CA ARG A 67 14.19 7.21 1.86
C ARG A 67 13.92 5.71 1.69
N ASP A 68 14.35 4.89 2.63
CA ASP A 68 14.34 3.43 2.49
C ASP A 68 13.49 2.73 3.57
N ASP A 69 13.15 3.43 4.66
CA ASP A 69 12.27 2.95 5.73
C ASP A 69 11.11 3.93 5.95
N ASN A 70 10.07 3.78 5.13
CA ASN A 70 8.88 4.62 5.16
C ASN A 70 7.63 3.81 4.78
N PRO A 71 6.43 4.35 5.06
CA PRO A 71 5.20 3.61 4.80
C PRO A 71 4.99 3.25 3.32
N LEU A 72 5.47 4.05 2.37
CA LEU A 72 5.32 3.79 0.93
C LEU A 72 6.13 2.57 0.47
N VAL A 73 7.36 2.44 0.96
CA VAL A 73 8.26 1.32 0.61
C VAL A 73 7.80 0.01 1.27
N HIS A 74 7.28 0.09 2.50
CA HIS A 74 6.87 -1.08 3.28
C HIS A 74 5.40 -1.48 3.10
N ALA A 75 4.59 -0.67 2.43
CA ALA A 75 3.21 -1.04 2.13
C ALA A 75 3.12 -2.29 1.23
N PRO A 76 2.08 -3.12 1.40
CA PRO A 76 1.00 -2.97 2.37
C PRO A 76 1.36 -3.56 3.75
N HIS A 77 0.73 -3.04 4.80
CA HIS A 77 0.97 -3.47 6.18
C HIS A 77 -0.12 -4.45 6.64
N THR A 78 0.27 -5.69 6.93
CA THR A 78 -0.65 -6.72 7.41
C THR A 78 -1.02 -6.52 8.88
N ILE A 79 -2.08 -7.19 9.33
CA ILE A 79 -2.45 -7.18 10.75
C ILE A 79 -1.33 -7.73 11.64
N GLU A 80 -0.65 -8.79 11.18
CA GLU A 80 0.44 -9.42 11.93
C GLU A 80 1.62 -8.46 12.12
N MET A 81 2.02 -7.73 11.07
CA MET A 81 3.07 -6.71 11.15
C MET A 81 2.74 -5.61 12.16
N VAL A 82 1.48 -5.19 12.22
CA VAL A 82 1.04 -4.10 13.09
C VAL A 82 0.82 -4.57 14.53
N ALA A 83 0.47 -5.84 14.73
CA ALA A 83 0.17 -6.43 16.03
C ALA A 83 1.40 -6.96 16.78
N THR A 84 2.60 -6.90 16.19
CA THR A 84 3.84 -7.30 16.86
C THR A 84 4.07 -6.51 18.16
N ASP A 85 4.91 -7.02 19.06
CA ASP A 85 5.39 -6.23 20.21
C ASP A 85 6.47 -5.26 19.78
N ASP A 86 7.39 -5.70 18.92
CA ASP A 86 8.52 -4.90 18.43
C ASP A 86 8.22 -4.18 17.12
N TRP A 87 8.45 -2.87 17.08
CA TRP A 87 8.27 -2.04 15.89
C TRP A 87 9.55 -1.28 15.57
N SER A 88 10.28 -1.75 14.56
CA SER A 88 11.60 -1.24 14.19
C SER A 88 11.58 -0.20 13.05
N HIS A 89 10.41 0.31 12.67
CA HIS A 89 10.28 1.30 11.61
C HIS A 89 10.39 2.74 12.15
N ALA A 90 10.92 3.64 11.32
CA ALA A 90 11.09 5.07 11.61
C ALA A 90 9.77 5.88 11.67
N TYR A 91 8.63 5.25 11.41
CA TYR A 91 7.29 5.82 11.45
C TYR A 91 6.40 4.98 12.36
N PRO A 92 5.38 5.51 13.03
CA PRO A 92 4.56 4.74 13.97
C PRO A 92 3.58 3.78 13.27
N ARG A 93 3.20 2.70 13.98
CA ARG A 93 2.14 1.75 13.59
C ARG A 93 0.83 2.42 13.19
N SER A 94 0.47 3.52 13.87
CA SER A 94 -0.73 4.30 13.56
C SER A 94 -0.66 4.93 12.17
N GLN A 95 0.52 5.40 11.74
CA GLN A 95 0.71 5.91 10.39
C GLN A 95 0.65 4.78 9.36
N ALA A 96 1.16 3.58 9.70
CA ALA A 96 1.07 2.40 8.85
C ALA A 96 -0.39 1.97 8.61
N ALA A 97 -1.14 1.71 9.69
CA ALA A 97 -2.45 1.06 9.64
C ALA A 97 -3.66 2.02 9.63
N PHE A 98 -3.53 3.21 10.21
CA PHE A 98 -4.65 4.16 10.39
C PHE A 98 -4.24 5.59 9.98
N PRO A 99 -3.74 5.81 8.75
CA PRO A 99 -3.28 7.13 8.31
C PRO A 99 -4.38 8.19 8.26
N LEU A 100 -5.65 7.80 8.12
CA LEU A 100 -6.80 8.70 8.11
C LEU A 100 -7.92 8.24 9.08
N PRO A 101 -8.74 9.17 9.62
CA PRO A 101 -9.64 8.87 10.74
C PRO A 101 -10.66 7.76 10.48
N TRP A 102 -11.27 7.71 9.28
CA TRP A 102 -12.32 6.74 8.95
C TRP A 102 -11.85 5.28 8.98
N LEU A 103 -10.54 5.06 8.86
CA LEU A 103 -9.94 3.72 8.93
C LEU A 103 -10.05 3.11 10.33
N ARG A 104 -10.36 3.91 11.36
CA ARG A 104 -10.63 3.43 12.72
C ARG A 104 -12.04 2.86 12.86
N ASP A 105 -12.98 3.33 12.06
CA ASP A 105 -14.36 2.84 12.07
C ASP A 105 -14.48 1.54 11.27
N HIS A 106 -13.84 1.49 10.10
CA HIS A 106 -13.81 0.33 9.23
C HIS A 106 -12.42 0.14 8.62
N LYS A 107 -11.75 -0.96 9.00
CA LYS A 107 -10.43 -1.33 8.48
C LYS A 107 -10.50 -2.60 7.65
N PHE A 108 -10.13 -2.50 6.38
CA PHE A 108 -9.74 -3.66 5.58
C PHE A 108 -8.27 -3.96 5.81
N TRP A 109 -7.93 -5.23 6.08
CA TRP A 109 -6.57 -5.66 6.31
C TRP A 109 -6.00 -6.35 5.07
N PRO A 110 -4.86 -5.88 4.55
CA PRO A 110 -4.08 -6.61 3.55
C PRO A 110 -3.72 -8.00 4.11
N PRO A 111 -4.07 -9.11 3.42
CA PRO A 111 -3.86 -10.45 3.96
C PRO A 111 -2.39 -10.89 3.93
N VAL A 112 -1.58 -10.29 3.05
CA VAL A 112 -0.16 -10.60 2.89
C VAL A 112 0.65 -9.32 2.67
N ALA A 113 1.94 -9.41 2.93
CA ALA A 113 2.91 -8.37 2.61
C ALA A 113 3.07 -8.17 1.10
N ARG A 114 3.95 -7.23 0.70
CA ARG A 114 4.28 -7.00 -0.70
C ARG A 114 4.85 -8.27 -1.34
N ILE A 115 4.25 -8.69 -2.45
CA ILE A 115 4.64 -9.89 -3.21
C ILE A 115 5.96 -9.65 -3.95
N ASP A 116 6.84 -10.65 -3.96
CA ASP A 116 8.06 -10.69 -4.78
C ASP A 116 7.74 -11.26 -6.18
N ASN A 117 7.41 -10.37 -7.12
CA ASN A 117 7.09 -10.78 -8.49
C ASN A 117 8.27 -11.45 -9.20
N PRO A 118 9.51 -10.90 -9.18
CA PRO A 118 10.66 -11.55 -9.83
C PRO A 118 10.98 -12.95 -9.30
N TYR A 119 10.77 -13.21 -8.01
CA TYR A 119 10.94 -14.56 -7.46
C TYR A 119 9.93 -15.54 -8.04
N GLY A 120 8.65 -15.15 -8.10
CA GLY A 120 7.58 -15.98 -8.67
C GLY A 120 7.83 -16.36 -10.13
N ASP A 121 8.29 -15.41 -10.95
CA ASP A 121 8.63 -15.66 -12.36
C ASP A 121 9.83 -16.63 -12.51
N ARG A 122 10.80 -16.58 -11.59
CA ARG A 122 11.97 -17.46 -11.60
C ARG A 122 11.70 -18.85 -11.04
N ASN A 123 10.68 -19.00 -10.19
CA ASN A 123 10.33 -20.23 -9.49
C ASN A 123 8.85 -20.57 -9.75
N LEU A 124 8.54 -20.84 -11.02
CA LEU A 124 7.17 -21.04 -11.47
C LEU A 124 6.54 -22.29 -10.82
N ILE A 125 5.63 -22.05 -9.88
CA ILE A 125 4.76 -23.06 -9.27
C ILE A 125 3.32 -22.67 -9.58
N CYS A 126 2.66 -23.45 -10.44
CA CYS A 126 1.30 -23.17 -10.93
C CYS A 126 0.28 -24.26 -10.53
N THR A 127 0.65 -25.08 -9.56
CA THR A 127 -0.18 -26.10 -8.91
C THR A 127 -0.12 -25.91 -7.41
N CYS A 128 -1.14 -26.39 -6.69
CA CYS A 128 -1.09 -26.39 -5.23
C CYS A 128 0.13 -27.20 -4.76
N PRO A 129 1.02 -26.63 -3.92
CA PRO A 129 2.03 -27.42 -3.23
C PRO A 129 1.34 -28.39 -2.27
N THR A 130 1.98 -29.50 -1.96
CA THR A 130 1.48 -30.42 -0.93
C THR A 130 1.60 -29.76 0.46
N VAL A 131 0.87 -30.29 1.44
CA VAL A 131 0.99 -29.80 2.82
C VAL A 131 2.42 -30.03 3.33
N GLU A 132 3.05 -31.13 2.92
CA GLU A 132 4.44 -31.46 3.27
C GLU A 132 5.46 -30.51 2.65
N GLU A 133 5.18 -29.91 1.49
CA GLU A 133 6.05 -28.92 0.85
C GLU A 133 5.97 -27.53 1.51
N LEU A 134 4.89 -27.26 2.26
CA LEU A 134 4.65 -25.99 2.97
C LEU A 134 4.94 -26.05 4.48
N ALA A 135 5.12 -27.25 5.04
CA ALA A 135 5.39 -27.49 6.46
C ALA A 135 6.89 -27.41 6.78
#